data_AF-U4KLI1-F1
#
_entry.id   AF-U4KLI1-F1
#
_cell.length_a   1.000
_cell.length_b   1.000
_cell.length_c   1.000
_cell.angle_alpha   90.00
_cell.angle_beta   90.00
_cell.angle_gamma   90.00
#
_symmetry.space_group_name_H-M   'P 1'
#
loop_
_entity.id
_entity.type
_entity.pdbx_description
1 polymer ?
#
loop_
_entity_poly.entity_id
_entity_poly.type
_entity_poly.pdbx_seq_one_letter_code
_entity_poly.pdbx_strand_id
1 'polypeptide(L)'
;MSICIIIEKGIIGDEHSALPISDGKCSSEANYNAVIPYREYLAGKNKQNVLLLTTDGTFRLVKPKGKYFVLEELQKLVNGMIEFYPRHINNNIIICNEEGLMKKMPYNRLDKLILDIDLVGPVLIVSEKMRLTVCPK
;
A
#
# COMPACT_ATOMS: atom_id res chain seq x y z
N MET A 1 28.77 -0.55 3.88
CA MET A 1 27.77 -0.36 2.80
C MET A 1 26.41 -0.25 3.48
N SER A 2 25.69 0.86 3.27
CA SER A 2 24.39 1.09 3.91
C SER A 2 23.33 0.15 3.31
N ILE A 3 22.38 -0.31 4.12
CA ILE A 3 21.27 -1.18 3.69
C ILE A 3 20.00 -0.32 3.59
N CYS A 4 19.24 -0.48 2.50
CA CYS A 4 17.95 0.18 2.34
C CYS A 4 16.92 -0.44 3.30
N ILE A 5 16.29 0.37 4.16
CA ILE A 5 15.31 -0.13 5.13
C ILE A 5 14.03 -0.66 4.49
N ILE A 6 13.71 -0.27 3.25
CA ILE A 6 12.47 -0.65 2.55
C ILE A 6 12.63 -1.98 1.79
N ILE A 7 13.77 -2.17 1.11
CA ILE A 7 13.99 -3.33 0.22
C ILE A 7 15.07 -4.31 0.73
N GLU A 8 15.72 -4.00 1.86
CA GLU A 8 16.76 -4.82 2.52
C GLU A 8 17.96 -5.18 1.64
N LYS A 9 18.20 -4.39 0.59
CA LYS A 9 19.35 -4.50 -0.31
C LYS A 9 20.37 -3.41 -0.01
N GLY A 10 21.63 -3.67 -0.35
CA GLY A 10 22.68 -2.66 -0.29
C GLY A 10 22.32 -1.45 -1.15
N ILE A 11 22.54 -0.24 -0.62
CA ILE A 11 22.31 1.00 -1.38
C ILE A 11 23.46 1.18 -2.36
N ILE A 12 23.12 1.33 -3.64
CA ILE A 12 24.04 1.66 -4.73
C ILE A 12 23.68 3.06 -5.22
N GLY A 13 24.66 3.97 -5.24
CA GLY A 13 24.46 5.38 -5.60
C GLY A 13 23.96 6.23 -4.44
N ASP A 14 23.08 7.18 -4.73
CA ASP A 14 22.61 8.17 -3.75
C ASP A 14 21.73 7.58 -2.66
N GLU A 15 21.92 8.08 -1.44
CA GLU A 15 21.12 7.76 -0.27
C GLU A 15 20.03 8.80 -0.04
N HIS A 16 18.80 8.34 0.17
CA HIS A 16 17.64 9.18 0.45
C HIS A 16 17.00 8.80 1.78
N SER A 17 16.33 9.76 2.40
CA SER A 17 15.52 9.51 3.59
C SER A 17 14.33 8.60 3.26
N ALA A 18 14.13 7.55 4.07
CA ALA A 18 12.97 6.66 3.97
C ALA A 18 11.70 7.25 4.63
N LEU A 19 11.79 8.45 5.23
CA LEU A 19 10.62 9.09 5.83
C LEU A 19 9.56 9.42 4.77
N PRO A 20 8.26 9.26 5.05
CA PRO A 20 7.69 8.93 6.36
C PRO A 20 7.41 7.43 6.57
N ILE A 21 7.97 6.53 5.76
CA ILE A 21 7.73 5.09 5.87
C ILE A 21 8.44 4.51 7.10
N SER A 22 9.70 4.87 7.31
CA SER A 22 10.50 4.37 8.42
C SER A 22 11.69 5.30 8.68
N ASP A 23 12.22 5.25 9.90
CA ASP A 23 13.47 5.92 10.26
C ASP A 23 14.64 5.17 9.61
N GLY A 24 15.31 5.83 8.67
CA GLY A 24 16.45 5.24 7.97
C GLY A 24 16.66 5.79 6.58
N LYS A 25 17.47 5.07 5.81
CA LYS A 25 17.88 5.44 4.46
C LYS A 25 17.49 4.40 3.42
N CYS A 26 17.42 4.85 2.19
CA CYS A 26 16.86 4.12 1.08
C CYS A 26 17.53 4.53 -0.24
N SER A 27 17.58 3.61 -1.22
CA SER A 27 18.11 3.89 -2.56
C SER A 27 17.17 4.81 -3.34
N SER A 28 17.69 5.47 -4.40
CA SER A 28 16.84 6.25 -5.31
C SER A 28 15.64 5.45 -5.84
N GLU A 29 15.85 4.19 -6.21
CA GLU A 29 14.79 3.30 -6.70
C GLU A 29 13.65 3.12 -5.68
N ALA A 30 13.97 2.75 -4.44
CA ALA A 30 12.96 2.58 -3.42
C ALA A 30 12.34 3.91 -2.97
N ASN A 31 13.06 5.03 -3.11
CA ASN A 31 12.50 6.36 -2.88
C ASN A 31 11.41 6.68 -3.92
N TYR A 32 11.69 6.46 -5.21
CA TYR A 32 10.71 6.64 -6.29
C TYR A 32 9.53 5.66 -6.20
N ASN A 33 9.78 4.42 -5.81
CA ASN A 33 8.77 3.38 -5.83
C ASN A 33 7.89 3.33 -4.59
N ALA A 34 8.37 3.77 -3.42
CA ALA A 34 7.62 3.67 -2.16
C ALA A 34 7.48 5.03 -1.47
N VAL A 35 8.59 5.72 -1.20
CA VAL A 35 8.57 6.93 -0.37
C VAL A 35 7.79 8.07 -1.02
N ILE A 36 8.06 8.38 -2.29
CA ILE A 36 7.39 9.47 -3.02
C ILE A 36 5.88 9.22 -3.15
N PRO A 37 5.40 8.06 -3.65
CA PRO A 37 3.97 7.77 -3.72
C PRO A 37 3.28 7.86 -2.36
N TYR A 38 3.95 7.44 -1.27
CA TYR A 38 3.38 7.55 0.07
C TYR A 38 3.22 9.00 0.50
N ARG A 39 4.23 9.84 0.28
CA ARG A 39 4.15 11.30 0.55
C ARG A 39 3.03 11.95 -0.25
N GLU A 40 2.86 11.57 -1.52
CA GLU A 40 1.78 12.06 -2.36
C GLU A 40 0.40 11.66 -1.85
N TYR A 41 0.26 10.43 -1.36
CA TYR A 41 -0.97 9.96 -0.69
C TYR A 41 -1.28 10.81 0.54
N LEU A 42 -0.32 10.96 1.45
CA LEU A 42 -0.48 11.70 2.71
C LEU A 42 -0.76 13.20 2.49
N ALA A 43 -0.17 13.80 1.46
CA ALA A 43 -0.42 15.20 1.10
C ALA A 43 -1.86 15.45 0.64
N GLY A 44 -2.68 14.41 0.44
CA GLY A 44 -4.10 14.54 0.09
C GLY A 44 -4.33 15.18 -1.28
N LYS A 45 -3.28 15.23 -2.14
CA LYS A 45 -3.37 15.78 -3.51
C LYS A 45 -4.42 15.04 -4.35
N ASN A 46 -4.83 13.83 -3.96
CA ASN A 46 -5.86 13.06 -4.64
C ASN A 46 -6.81 12.35 -3.65
N LYS A 47 -7.81 13.06 -3.11
CA LYS A 47 -8.77 12.56 -2.10
C LYS A 47 -9.63 11.34 -2.50
N GLN A 48 -9.51 10.86 -3.74
CA GLN A 48 -10.25 9.70 -4.25
C GLN A 48 -9.31 8.55 -4.67
N ASN A 49 -8.01 8.68 -4.44
CA ASN A 49 -7.07 7.60 -4.74
C ASN A 49 -7.03 6.62 -3.57
N VAL A 50 -6.82 5.35 -3.90
CA VAL A 50 -6.34 4.36 -2.95
C VAL A 50 -4.82 4.22 -3.10
N LEU A 51 -4.13 3.97 -2.00
CA LEU A 51 -2.73 3.58 -2.04
C LEU A 51 -2.66 2.05 -2.05
N LEU A 52 -2.13 1.49 -3.13
CA LEU A 52 -1.85 0.06 -3.26
C LEU A 52 -0.42 -0.21 -2.82
N LEU A 53 -0.26 -1.11 -1.86
CA LEU A 53 1.01 -1.66 -1.39
C LEU A 53 1.16 -3.03 -2.02
N THR A 54 2.17 -3.20 -2.86
CA THR A 54 2.44 -4.48 -3.53
C THR A 54 3.56 -5.22 -2.83
N THR A 55 3.55 -6.55 -2.98
CA THR A 55 4.51 -7.45 -2.33
C THR A 55 5.93 -7.36 -2.89
N ASP A 56 6.12 -6.63 -4.00
CA ASP A 56 7.43 -6.38 -4.62
C ASP A 56 8.16 -5.16 -4.04
N GLY A 57 7.58 -4.49 -3.03
CA GLY A 57 8.20 -3.32 -2.41
C GLY A 57 7.76 -1.99 -3.01
N THR A 58 6.76 -1.97 -3.90
CA THR A 58 6.30 -0.74 -4.58
C THR A 58 4.96 -0.25 -4.05
N PHE A 59 4.74 1.07 -4.16
CA PHE A 59 3.48 1.74 -3.88
C PHE A 59 2.92 2.37 -5.13
N ARG A 60 1.61 2.24 -5.29
CA ARG A 60 0.91 2.80 -6.44
C ARG A 60 -0.32 3.56 -5.99
N LEU A 61 -0.42 4.82 -6.41
CA LEU A 61 -1.65 5.57 -6.30
C LEU A 61 -2.60 5.13 -7.42
N VAL A 62 -3.73 4.54 -7.03
CA VAL A 62 -4.72 4.03 -7.98
C VAL A 62 -5.97 4.90 -7.91
N LYS A 63 -6.50 5.25 -9.09
CA LYS A 63 -7.75 5.99 -9.27
C LYS A 63 -8.87 5.03 -9.69
N PRO A 64 -10.13 5.32 -9.31
CA PRO A 64 -11.25 4.56 -9.86
C PRO A 64 -11.36 4.82 -11.37
N LYS A 65 -11.83 3.84 -12.14
CA LYS A 65 -12.15 4.07 -13.56
C LYS A 65 -13.37 4.96 -13.74
N GLY A 66 -14.30 4.92 -12.78
CA GLY A 66 -15.50 5.74 -12.73
C GLY A 66 -15.42 6.84 -11.67
N LYS A 67 -16.60 7.26 -11.18
CA LYS A 67 -16.72 8.26 -10.11
C LYS A 67 -16.25 7.75 -8.74
N TYR A 68 -16.39 6.44 -8.50
CA TYR A 68 -16.03 5.75 -7.27
C TYR A 68 -15.47 4.38 -7.63
N PHE A 69 -14.73 3.76 -6.71
CA PHE A 69 -14.35 2.36 -6.88
C PHE A 69 -15.57 1.46 -6.75
N VAL A 70 -15.67 0.51 -7.67
CA VAL A 70 -16.59 -0.64 -7.54
C VAL A 70 -15.87 -1.84 -6.95
N LEU A 71 -16.61 -2.76 -6.34
CA LEU A 71 -16.08 -3.97 -5.71
C LEU A 71 -15.10 -4.74 -6.61
N GLU A 72 -15.44 -4.95 -7.88
CA GLU A 72 -14.61 -5.68 -8.84
C GLU A 72 -13.23 -5.02 -9.04
N GLU A 73 -13.14 -3.69 -8.98
CA GLU A 73 -11.86 -2.99 -9.08
C GLU A 73 -11.00 -3.26 -7.86
N LEU A 74 -11.58 -3.23 -6.65
CA LEU A 74 -10.85 -3.52 -5.41
C LEU A 74 -10.38 -4.97 -5.37
N GLN A 75 -11.25 -5.92 -5.74
CA GLN A 75 -10.92 -7.35 -5.81
C GLN A 75 -9.77 -7.62 -6.77
N LYS A 76 -9.73 -6.94 -7.93
CA LYS A 76 -8.61 -7.04 -8.88
C LYS A 76 -7.31 -6.50 -8.29
N LEU A 77 -7.35 -5.44 -7.49
CA LEU A 77 -6.15 -4.86 -6.90
C LEU A 77 -5.53 -5.76 -5.82
N VAL A 78 -6.35 -6.44 -5.02
CA VAL A 78 -5.87 -7.38 -3.99
C VAL A 78 -5.72 -8.82 -4.50
N ASN A 79 -6.03 -9.10 -5.78
CA ASN A 79 -5.99 -10.42 -6.40
C ASN A 79 -6.94 -11.47 -5.77
N GLY A 80 -8.15 -11.08 -5.38
CA GLY A 80 -9.13 -12.01 -4.81
C GLY A 80 -10.28 -11.33 -4.08
N MET A 81 -10.96 -12.08 -3.21
CA MET A 81 -12.00 -11.52 -2.35
C MET A 81 -11.38 -10.52 -1.37
N ILE A 82 -12.12 -9.44 -1.08
CA ILE A 82 -11.64 -8.40 -0.20
C ILE A 82 -12.08 -8.67 1.25
N GLU A 83 -11.19 -8.40 2.18
CA GLU A 83 -11.50 -8.31 3.60
C GLU A 83 -11.18 -6.89 4.08
N PHE A 84 -12.09 -6.32 4.87
CA PHE A 84 -11.83 -5.08 5.59
C PHE A 84 -11.10 -5.43 6.88
N TYR A 85 -9.83 -5.06 6.96
CA TYR A 85 -9.05 -5.33 8.16
C TYR A 85 -9.64 -4.54 9.34
N PRO A 86 -9.81 -5.15 10.52
CA PRO A 86 -10.57 -4.56 11.62
C PRO A 86 -9.94 -3.29 12.21
N ARG A 87 -8.64 -3.07 11.99
CA ARG A 87 -7.92 -1.91 12.52
C ARG A 87 -7.94 -0.75 11.52
N HIS A 88 -8.35 0.42 12.01
CA HIS A 88 -8.24 1.68 11.29
C HIS A 88 -6.93 2.38 11.67
N ILE A 89 -6.24 2.98 10.70
CA ILE A 89 -4.97 3.67 10.92
C ILE A 89 -5.01 5.06 10.27
N ASN A 90 -4.89 6.10 11.10
CA ASN A 90 -4.87 7.50 10.65
C ASN A 90 -6.08 7.90 9.77
N ASN A 91 -7.29 7.49 10.18
CA ASN A 91 -8.54 7.65 9.41
C ASN A 91 -8.51 6.96 8.03
N ASN A 92 -7.73 5.89 7.92
CA ASN A 92 -7.73 5.01 6.76
C ASN A 92 -8.22 3.63 7.15
N ILE A 93 -8.98 3.06 6.23
CA ILE A 93 -9.43 1.69 6.17
C ILE A 93 -8.36 0.90 5.41
N ILE A 94 -8.11 -0.32 5.87
CA ILE A 94 -7.18 -1.24 5.22
C ILE A 94 -8.01 -2.34 4.58
N ILE A 95 -7.73 -2.62 3.30
CA ILE A 95 -8.39 -3.70 2.56
C ILE A 95 -7.31 -4.68 2.08
N CYS A 96 -7.50 -5.96 2.37
CA CYS A 96 -6.59 -7.02 2.00
C CYS A 96 -7.32 -8.17 1.28
N ASN A 97 -6.56 -9.19 0.87
CA ASN A 97 -7.13 -10.41 0.31
C ASN A 97 -7.57 -11.35 1.42
N GLU A 98 -8.86 -11.65 1.51
CA GLU A 98 -9.45 -12.59 2.49
C GLU A 98 -8.83 -13.99 2.38
N GLU A 99 -8.50 -14.41 1.17
CA GLU A 99 -8.01 -15.74 0.85
C GLU A 99 -6.47 -15.80 0.79
N GLY A 100 -5.77 -14.72 1.15
CA GLY A 100 -4.35 -14.55 0.89
C GLY A 100 -3.49 -15.66 1.49
N LEU A 101 -3.78 -16.05 2.74
CA LEU A 101 -3.07 -17.15 3.42
C LEU A 101 -3.35 -18.51 2.77
N MET A 102 -4.62 -18.77 2.42
CA MET A 102 -5.02 -20.01 1.74
C MET A 102 -4.36 -20.14 0.36
N LYS A 103 -4.21 -19.01 -0.34
CA LYS A 103 -3.54 -18.93 -1.65
C LYS A 103 -2.01 -18.88 -1.55
N LYS A 104 -1.43 -18.96 -0.35
CA LYS A 104 0.02 -18.86 -0.10
C LYS A 104 0.63 -17.60 -0.74
N MET A 105 -0.07 -16.47 -0.63
CA MET A 105 0.42 -15.20 -1.14
C MET A 105 1.70 -14.76 -0.39
N PRO A 106 2.62 -14.04 -1.06
CA PRO A 106 3.84 -13.57 -0.44
C PRO A 106 3.54 -12.57 0.69
N TYR A 107 4.38 -12.57 1.72
CA TYR A 107 4.33 -11.58 2.79
C TYR A 107 4.55 -10.16 2.27
N ASN A 108 3.76 -9.22 2.75
CA ASN A 108 3.91 -7.82 2.39
C ASN A 108 4.58 -7.04 3.53
N ARG A 109 5.90 -6.91 3.41
CA ARG A 109 6.75 -6.23 4.40
C ARG A 109 6.41 -4.75 4.57
N LEU A 110 5.86 -4.10 3.55
CA LEU A 110 5.53 -2.68 3.61
C LEU A 110 4.39 -2.41 4.60
N ASP A 111 3.46 -3.35 4.73
CA ASP A 111 2.36 -3.25 5.68
C ASP A 111 2.90 -3.28 7.12
N LYS A 112 3.90 -4.11 7.38
CA LYS A 112 4.58 -4.13 8.69
C LYS A 112 5.29 -2.81 8.99
N LEU A 113 5.98 -2.24 8.00
CA LEU A 113 6.70 -0.99 8.20
C LEU A 113 5.79 0.21 8.45
N ILE A 114 4.66 0.30 7.73
CA ILE A 114 3.80 1.50 7.77
C ILE A 114 2.66 1.35 8.78
N LEU A 115 2.08 0.16 8.84
CA LEU A 115 0.84 -0.11 9.56
C LEU A 115 1.10 -0.90 10.85
N ASP A 116 2.29 -1.47 11.02
CA ASP A 116 2.63 -2.44 12.07
C ASP A 116 1.66 -3.64 12.09
N ILE A 117 1.37 -4.17 10.89
CA ILE A 117 0.49 -5.33 10.69
C ILE A 117 1.18 -6.33 9.77
N ASP A 118 0.99 -7.62 10.04
CA ASP A 118 1.48 -8.72 9.22
C ASP A 118 0.38 -9.22 8.27
N LEU A 119 0.50 -8.87 6.99
CA LEU A 119 -0.43 -9.27 5.93
C LEU A 119 0.31 -9.95 4.77
N VAL A 120 -0.45 -10.69 3.96
CA VAL A 120 0.03 -11.35 2.74
C VAL A 120 -0.72 -10.82 1.52
N GLY A 121 -0.04 -10.80 0.39
CA GLY A 121 -0.58 -10.27 -0.86
C GLY A 121 -0.64 -8.74 -0.90
N PRO A 122 -1.20 -8.16 -1.97
CA PRO A 122 -1.33 -6.72 -2.08
C PRO A 122 -2.38 -6.18 -1.11
N VAL A 123 -2.12 -4.98 -0.59
CA VAL A 123 -2.97 -4.32 0.41
C VAL A 123 -3.33 -2.90 -0.05
N LEU A 124 -4.55 -2.49 0.21
CA LEU A 124 -5.03 -1.14 -0.07
C LEU A 124 -5.17 -0.35 1.22
N ILE A 125 -4.65 0.88 1.20
CA ILE A 125 -4.97 1.91 2.19
C ILE A 125 -5.95 2.88 1.54
N VAL A 126 -7.11 3.04 2.18
CA VAL A 126 -8.23 3.83 1.68
C VAL A 126 -8.66 4.83 2.73
N SER A 127 -8.79 6.12 2.38
CA SER A 127 -9.32 7.10 3.32
C SER A 127 -10.77 6.79 3.69
N GLU A 128 -11.13 6.86 4.97
CA GLU A 128 -12.53 6.68 5.43
C GLU A 128 -13.50 7.69 4.81
N LYS A 129 -13.01 8.85 4.39
CA LYS A 129 -13.83 9.88 3.74
C LYS A 129 -14.19 9.53 2.30
N MET A 130 -13.56 8.48 1.76
CA MET A 130 -13.75 8.06 0.39
C MET A 130 -15.00 7.19 0.27
N ARG A 131 -15.82 7.47 -0.75
CA ARG A 131 -17.01 6.65 -1.04
C ARG A 131 -16.61 5.43 -1.85
N LEU A 132 -16.86 4.25 -1.28
CA LEU A 132 -16.73 2.96 -1.96
C LEU A 132 -18.12 2.44 -2.33
N THR A 133 -18.27 1.85 -3.51
CA THR A 133 -19.51 1.17 -3.90
C THR A 133 -19.29 -0.34 -3.83
N VAL A 134 -19.80 -0.95 -2.75
CA VAL A 134 -19.60 -2.38 -2.45
C VAL A 134 -20.82 -3.25 -2.80
N CYS A 135 -21.86 -2.67 -3.42
CA CYS A 135 -23.05 -3.44 -3.78
C CYS A 135 -22.80 -4.34 -4.99
N PRO A 136 -23.16 -5.64 -4.91
CA PRO A 136 -23.27 -6.47 -6.10
C PRO A 136 -24.39 -5.89 -6.99
N LYS A 137 -24.12 -5.77 -8.29
CA LYS A 137 -25.19 -5.61 -9.29
C LYS A 137 -25.85 -6.96 -9.53
#